data_AF-A0A956FTV4-F1
#
_entry.id   AF-A0A956FTV4-F1
#
_cell.length_a   1.000
_cell.length_b   1.000
_cell.length_c   1.000
_cell.angle_alpha   90.00
_cell.angle_beta   90.00
_cell.angle_gamma   90.00
#
_symmetry.space_group_name_H-M   'P 1'
#
loop_
_entity.id
_entity.type
_entity.pdbx_description
1 polymer ?
#
loop_
_entity_poly.entity_id
_entity_poly.type
_entity_poly.pdbx_seq_one_letter_code
_entity_poly.pdbx_strand_id
1 'polypeptide(L)'
;ESVMGDVDAKPVFRLLQGTDYLKDNRLLPKGWNPGHPDAPKVAPVGVDGDADFTGGGDVTRYRVNAPAAAGPYTIDVELCYQTLGARFAAELFAIDVSEVRAFERMFKEADRKPVIVGASSTTVD
;
A
#
# COMPACT_ATOMS: atom_id res chain seq x y z
N GLU A 1 -2.60 -1.47 -1.10
CA GLU A 1 -3.02 -2.70 -0.38
C GLU A 1 -4.55 -2.78 -0.44
N SER A 2 -5.10 -3.96 -0.66
CA SER A 2 -6.55 -4.13 -0.81
C SER A 2 -7.22 -4.26 0.55
N VAL A 3 -8.40 -3.66 0.71
CA VAL A 3 -9.23 -3.70 1.91
C VAL A 3 -10.58 -4.30 1.52
N MET A 4 -10.91 -5.48 2.07
CA MET A 4 -12.22 -6.10 1.86
C MET A 4 -13.28 -5.45 2.76
N GLY A 5 -14.51 -5.41 2.28
CA GLY A 5 -15.70 -5.05 3.03
C GLY A 5 -16.65 -6.23 3.16
N ASP A 6 -17.46 -6.24 4.22
CA ASP A 6 -18.63 -7.10 4.32
C ASP A 6 -19.87 -6.46 3.66
N VAL A 7 -21.02 -7.13 3.81
CA VAL A 7 -22.33 -6.66 3.28
C VAL A 7 -22.79 -5.32 3.85
N ASP A 8 -22.27 -4.90 5.02
CA ASP A 8 -22.55 -3.61 5.64
C ASP A 8 -21.51 -2.53 5.23
N ALA A 9 -20.63 -2.84 4.28
CA ALA A 9 -19.46 -2.04 3.90
C ALA A 9 -18.49 -1.79 5.06
N LYS A 10 -18.48 -2.65 6.08
CA LYS A 10 -17.50 -2.57 7.17
C LYS A 10 -16.23 -3.31 6.75
N PRO A 11 -15.05 -2.75 7.03
CA PRO A 11 -13.82 -3.43 6.68
C PRO A 11 -13.66 -4.78 7.40
N VAL A 12 -13.29 -5.81 6.65
CA VAL A 12 -13.06 -7.17 7.14
C VAL A 12 -11.77 -7.76 6.56
N PHE A 13 -11.23 -8.78 7.22
CA PHE A 13 -10.00 -9.46 6.81
C PHE A 13 -10.16 -10.97 6.65
N ARG A 14 -11.31 -11.53 7.06
CA ARG A 14 -11.62 -12.94 6.85
C ARG A 14 -12.26 -13.10 5.49
N LEU A 15 -11.68 -13.97 4.66
CA LEU A 15 -12.15 -14.21 3.28
C LEU A 15 -13.63 -14.58 3.21
N LEU A 16 -14.15 -15.36 4.17
CA LEU A 16 -15.56 -15.76 4.22
C LEU A 16 -16.52 -14.64 4.60
N GLN A 17 -16.02 -13.48 5.04
CA GLN A 17 -16.81 -12.30 5.36
C GLN A 17 -16.75 -11.23 4.25
N GLY A 18 -15.76 -11.31 3.36
CA GLY A 18 -15.56 -10.33 2.30
C GLY A 18 -16.57 -10.52 1.16
N THR A 19 -17.21 -9.44 0.75
CA THR A 19 -18.11 -9.41 -0.43
C THR A 19 -17.49 -8.60 -1.56
N ASP A 20 -16.89 -7.45 -1.24
CA ASP A 20 -16.33 -6.50 -2.20
C ASP A 20 -15.05 -5.88 -1.64
N TYR A 21 -14.26 -5.22 -2.49
CA TYR A 21 -13.19 -4.36 -2.02
C TYR A 21 -13.75 -2.97 -1.71
N LEU A 22 -13.48 -2.46 -0.51
CA LEU A 22 -13.72 -1.05 -0.16
C LEU A 22 -12.61 -0.15 -0.69
N LYS A 23 -11.42 -0.72 -0.88
CA LYS A 23 -10.26 -0.06 -1.45
C LYS A 23 -9.37 -1.10 -2.11
N ASP A 24 -8.81 -0.73 -3.25
CA ASP A 24 -7.77 -1.49 -3.92
C ASP A 24 -6.89 -0.53 -4.73
N ASN A 25 -5.88 0.03 -4.08
CA ASN A 25 -4.94 0.98 -4.68
C ASN A 25 -3.57 0.32 -4.97
N ARG A 26 -3.58 -0.94 -5.43
CA ARG A 26 -2.36 -1.60 -5.89
C ARG A 26 -1.82 -0.83 -7.10
N LEU A 27 -0.51 -0.60 -7.14
CA LEU A 27 0.13 0.00 -8.31
C LEU A 27 -0.20 -0.86 -9.55
N LEU A 28 -0.80 -0.24 -10.55
CA LEU A 28 -1.25 -0.93 -11.75
C LEU A 28 -0.05 -1.34 -12.61
N PRO A 29 -0.11 -2.49 -13.31
CA PRO A 29 1.00 -2.90 -14.16
C PRO A 29 1.20 -1.91 -15.30
N LYS A 30 2.45 -1.78 -15.75
CA LYS A 30 2.77 -1.00 -16.94
C LYS A 30 1.97 -1.51 -18.14
N GLY A 31 1.25 -0.60 -18.81
CA GLY A 31 0.38 -0.95 -19.94
C GLY A 31 -1.06 -1.31 -19.57
N TRP A 32 -1.42 -1.29 -18.28
CA TRP A 32 -2.83 -1.33 -17.89
C TRP A 32 -3.58 -0.15 -18.51
N ASN A 33 -4.76 -0.44 -19.06
CA ASN A 33 -5.57 0.54 -19.80
C ASN A 33 -7.03 0.39 -19.39
N PRO A 34 -7.69 1.45 -18.88
CA PRO A 34 -9.11 1.38 -18.48
C PRO A 34 -10.06 1.10 -19.66
N GLY A 35 -9.63 1.35 -20.90
CA GLY A 35 -10.39 1.06 -22.11
C GLY A 35 -10.35 -0.40 -22.57
N HIS A 36 -9.55 -1.27 -21.93
CA HIS A 36 -9.49 -2.68 -22.29
C HIS A 36 -10.78 -3.41 -21.83
N PRO A 37 -11.37 -4.32 -22.63
CA PRO A 37 -12.62 -5.02 -22.25
C PRO A 37 -12.57 -5.76 -20.92
N ASP A 38 -11.40 -6.30 -20.56
CA ASP A 38 -11.19 -6.99 -19.28
C ASP A 38 -10.74 -6.07 -18.13
N ALA A 39 -10.50 -4.76 -18.38
CA ALA A 39 -10.08 -3.83 -17.35
C ALA A 39 -10.99 -3.83 -16.09
N PRO A 40 -12.33 -3.92 -16.22
CA PRO A 40 -13.21 -3.96 -15.04
C PRO A 40 -12.95 -5.12 -14.08
N LYS A 41 -12.38 -6.24 -14.55
CA LYS A 41 -12.08 -7.42 -13.71
C LYS A 41 -10.91 -7.19 -12.75
N VAL A 42 -10.08 -6.20 -13.05
CA VAL A 42 -8.84 -5.88 -12.33
C VAL A 42 -8.73 -4.39 -12.05
N ALA A 43 -9.86 -3.68 -12.10
CA ALA A 43 -9.90 -2.25 -11.87
C ALA A 43 -9.53 -1.95 -10.41
N PRO A 44 -8.76 -0.87 -10.15
CA PRO A 44 -8.54 -0.40 -8.80
C PRO A 44 -9.86 0.07 -8.17
N VAL A 45 -9.91 0.13 -6.84
CA VAL A 45 -11.08 0.61 -6.09
C VAL A 45 -10.67 1.75 -5.16
N GLY A 46 -11.48 2.81 -5.11
CA GLY A 46 -11.23 3.96 -4.25
C GLY A 46 -10.11 4.88 -4.74
N VAL A 47 -9.96 4.99 -6.07
CA VAL A 47 -9.04 5.94 -6.76
C VAL A 47 -9.79 7.03 -7.52
N ASP A 48 -11.08 7.23 -7.21
CA ASP A 48 -11.90 8.23 -7.88
C ASP A 48 -11.37 9.65 -7.64
N GLY A 49 -11.27 10.43 -8.72
CA GLY A 49 -10.73 11.80 -8.66
C GLY A 49 -9.20 11.89 -8.72
N ASP A 50 -8.50 10.77 -8.82
CA ASP A 50 -7.05 10.68 -9.02
C ASP A 50 -6.76 10.42 -10.51
N ALA A 51 -6.35 11.47 -11.22
CA ALA A 51 -6.20 11.42 -12.68
C ALA A 51 -4.82 10.89 -13.12
N ASP A 52 -3.84 10.92 -12.23
CA ASP A 52 -2.47 10.44 -12.43
C ASP A 52 -2.26 9.00 -11.96
N PHE A 53 -3.17 8.42 -11.18
CA PHE A 53 -3.23 6.99 -10.93
C PHE A 53 -3.57 6.19 -12.20
N THR A 54 -2.52 5.74 -12.89
CA THR A 54 -2.60 5.12 -14.21
C THR A 54 -1.78 3.84 -14.29
N GLY A 55 -1.80 3.18 -15.45
CA GLY A 55 -1.00 1.98 -15.68
C GLY A 55 0.50 2.25 -15.51
N GLY A 56 1.08 1.70 -14.44
CA GLY A 56 2.51 1.76 -14.17
C GLY A 56 2.97 2.92 -13.28
N GLY A 57 2.07 3.78 -12.77
CA GLY A 57 2.49 4.93 -11.99
C GLY A 57 1.36 5.71 -11.33
N ASP A 58 1.79 6.55 -10.40
CA ASP A 58 1.01 7.59 -9.73
C ASP A 58 2.00 8.69 -9.28
N VAL A 59 1.55 9.94 -9.11
CA VAL A 59 2.38 11.07 -8.66
C VAL A 59 1.88 11.60 -7.32
N THR A 60 2.72 11.43 -6.29
CA THR A 60 2.43 11.99 -4.97
C THR A 60 3.22 13.29 -4.74
N ARG A 61 2.58 14.29 -4.15
CA ARG A 61 3.19 15.60 -3.87
C ARG A 61 3.35 15.82 -2.37
N TYR A 62 4.60 16.01 -1.94
CA TYR A 62 4.95 16.38 -0.57
C TYR A 62 5.36 17.84 -0.51
N ARG A 63 5.00 18.51 0.59
CA ARG A 63 5.47 19.87 0.88
C ARG A 63 6.12 19.86 2.25
N VAL A 64 7.40 20.21 2.28
CA VAL A 64 8.20 20.29 3.50
C VAL A 64 8.72 21.72 3.65
N ASN A 65 8.91 22.16 4.90
CA ASN A 65 9.55 23.45 5.16
C ASN A 65 11.07 23.29 5.02
N ALA A 66 11.69 24.08 4.14
CA ALA A 66 13.11 24.01 3.83
C ALA A 66 13.71 25.43 3.74
N PRO A 67 14.10 26.04 4.88
CA PRO A 67 14.72 27.37 4.88
C PRO A 67 16.05 27.40 4.14
N ALA A 68 16.22 28.31 3.17
CA ALA A 68 17.45 28.40 2.35
C ALA A 68 18.76 28.48 3.16
N ALA A 69 18.73 29.05 4.38
CA ALA A 69 19.91 29.13 5.24
C ALA A 69 20.41 27.79 5.80
N ALA A 70 19.61 26.72 5.68
CA ALA A 70 19.94 25.38 6.17
C ALA A 70 20.13 24.36 5.03
N GLY A 71 20.14 24.82 3.77
CA GLY A 71 20.50 24.02 2.61
C GLY A 71 22.03 23.92 2.39
N PRO A 72 22.48 23.20 1.36
CA PRO A 72 21.65 22.44 0.42
C PRO A 72 21.01 21.20 1.07
N TYR A 73 19.85 20.79 0.56
CA TYR A 73 19.10 19.63 1.04
C TYR A 73 19.26 18.44 0.10
N THR A 74 19.48 17.25 0.67
CA THR A 74 19.37 15.99 -0.06
C THR A 74 17.98 15.39 0.15
N ILE A 75 17.34 14.99 -0.94
CA ILE A 75 16.05 14.31 -0.94
C ILE A 75 16.28 12.90 -1.45
N ASP A 76 16.09 11.92 -0.57
CA ASP A 76 16.10 10.49 -0.90
C ASP A 76 14.66 9.97 -0.93
N VAL A 77 14.33 9.20 -1.97
CA VAL A 77 13.02 8.58 -2.15
C VAL A 77 13.21 7.09 -2.42
N GLU A 78 12.53 6.26 -1.64
CA GLU A 78 12.55 4.80 -1.77
C GLU A 78 11.13 4.26 -1.95
N LEU A 79 10.96 3.36 -2.92
CA LEU A 79 9.76 2.55 -3.05
C LEU A 79 9.98 1.25 -2.26
N CYS A 80 9.20 1.09 -1.20
CA CYS A 80 9.33 0.00 -0.24
C CYS A 80 8.23 -1.05 -0.41
N TYR A 81 8.63 -2.32 -0.47
CA TYR A 81 7.73 -3.47 -0.46
C TYR A 81 7.81 -4.23 0.87
N GLN A 82 6.66 -4.64 1.39
CA GLN A 82 6.53 -5.55 2.52
C GLN A 82 5.54 -6.65 2.18
N THR A 83 5.90 -7.89 2.52
CA THR A 83 5.07 -9.07 2.25
C THR A 83 3.76 -9.08 3.05
N LEU A 84 3.77 -8.50 4.25
CA LEU A 84 2.62 -8.46 5.14
C LEU A 84 2.26 -7.01 5.45
N GLY A 85 1.02 -6.62 5.14
CA GLY A 85 0.51 -5.30 5.50
C GLY A 85 0.33 -5.15 7.01
N ALA A 86 0.65 -3.97 7.54
CA ALA A 86 0.59 -3.69 8.97
C ALA A 86 -0.84 -3.87 9.54
N ARG A 87 -1.85 -3.49 8.76
CA ARG A 87 -3.26 -3.63 9.13
C ARG A 87 -3.65 -5.10 9.26
N PHE A 88 -3.36 -5.90 8.23
CA PHE A 88 -3.68 -7.33 8.23
C PHE A 88 -3.00 -8.04 9.42
N ALA A 89 -1.73 -7.71 9.70
CA ALA A 89 -1.03 -8.22 10.87
C ALA A 89 -1.77 -7.86 12.17
N ALA A 90 -2.15 -6.59 12.36
CA ALA A 90 -2.86 -6.14 13.56
C ALA A 90 -4.23 -6.83 13.73
N GLU A 91 -4.98 -7.00 12.65
CA GLU A 91 -6.27 -7.70 12.65
C GLU A 91 -6.13 -9.20 12.97
N LEU A 92 -5.11 -9.84 12.40
CA LEU A 92 -4.81 -11.24 12.67
C LEU A 92 -4.43 -11.46 14.14
N PHE A 93 -3.57 -10.60 14.70
CA PHE A 93 -3.09 -10.72 16.09
C PHE A 93 -4.15 -10.41 17.15
N ALA A 94 -5.32 -9.91 16.78
CA ALA A 94 -6.47 -9.82 17.68
C ALA A 94 -7.15 -11.19 17.93
N ILE A 95 -6.80 -12.23 17.17
CA ILE A 95 -7.39 -13.57 17.31
C ILE A 95 -6.57 -14.40 18.31
N ASP A 96 -7.24 -14.84 19.38
CA ASP A 96 -6.57 -15.44 20.54
C ASP A 96 -6.42 -16.98 20.45
N VAL A 97 -5.65 -17.46 19.47
CA VAL A 97 -5.39 -18.91 19.26
C VAL A 97 -3.89 -19.21 19.20
N SER A 98 -3.50 -20.46 19.46
CA SER A 98 -2.10 -20.90 19.55
C SER A 98 -1.26 -20.55 18.34
N GLU A 99 -1.82 -20.75 17.15
CA GLU A 99 -1.20 -20.56 15.84
C GLU A 99 -0.92 -19.08 15.58
N VAL A 100 -1.89 -18.22 15.91
CA VAL A 100 -1.74 -16.77 15.78
C VAL A 100 -0.70 -16.24 16.76
N ARG A 101 -0.72 -16.68 18.02
CA ARG A 101 0.32 -16.29 18.99
C ARG A 101 1.71 -16.75 18.55
N ALA A 102 1.81 -17.95 17.96
CA ALA A 102 3.07 -18.45 17.44
C ALA A 102 3.57 -17.60 16.28
N PHE A 103 2.69 -17.27 15.34
CA PHE A 103 3.03 -16.39 14.22
C PHE A 103 3.38 -14.97 14.68
N GLU A 104 2.65 -14.41 15.66
CA GLU A 104 2.94 -13.08 16.22
C GLU A 104 4.35 -13.01 16.84
N ARG A 105 4.78 -14.05 17.56
CA ARG A 105 6.15 -14.14 18.08
C ARG A 105 7.17 -14.17 16.94
N MET A 106 6.98 -15.05 15.95
CA MET A 106 7.86 -15.14 14.78
C MET A 106 7.94 -13.80 14.03
N PHE A 107 6.80 -13.12 13.85
CA PHE A 107 6.72 -11.83 13.18
C PHE A 107 7.46 -10.73 13.96
N LYS A 108 7.36 -10.72 15.29
CA LYS A 108 8.06 -9.75 16.16
C LYS A 108 9.57 -9.98 16.20
N GLU A 109 10.01 -11.23 16.09
CA GLU A 109 11.43 -11.62 16.08
C GLU A 109 12.11 -11.46 14.71
N ALA A 110 11.34 -11.47 13.62
CA ALA A 110 11.86 -11.32 12.27
C ALA A 110 12.42 -9.90 12.00
N ASP A 111 13.35 -9.79 11.04
CA ASP A 111 13.68 -8.50 10.44
C ASP A 111 12.49 -8.00 9.63
N ARG A 112 12.00 -6.81 9.99
CA ARG A 112 10.81 -6.18 9.40
C ARG A 112 11.18 -5.03 8.45
N LYS A 113 12.46 -4.85 8.13
CA LYS A 113 12.88 -3.88 7.13
C LYS A 113 12.18 -4.18 5.80
N PRO A 114 11.62 -3.16 5.13
CA PRO A 114 11.06 -3.35 3.81
C PRO A 114 12.15 -3.72 2.81
N VAL A 115 11.74 -4.35 1.72
CA VAL A 115 12.59 -4.51 0.54
C VAL A 115 12.48 -3.24 -0.29
N ILE A 116 13.59 -2.58 -0.55
CA ILE A 116 13.64 -1.43 -1.48
C ILE A 116 13.56 -1.99 -2.91
N VAL A 117 12.50 -1.64 -3.63
CA VAL A 117 12.27 -2.07 -5.02
C VAL A 117 12.52 -0.96 -6.03
N GLY A 118 12.80 0.26 -5.57
CA GLY A 118 13.24 1.39 -6.38
C GLY A 118 13.74 2.52 -5.48
N ALA A 119 14.71 3.29 -5.94
CA ALA A 119 15.25 4.42 -5.19
C ALA A 119 15.69 5.56 -6.13
N SER A 120 15.65 6.79 -5.63
CA SER A 120 16.16 7.99 -6.31
C SER A 120 16.67 8.99 -5.27
N SER A 121 17.66 9.80 -5.65
CA SER A 121 18.23 10.83 -4.79
C SER A 121 18.51 12.09 -5.60
N THR A 122 18.30 13.26 -5.00
CA THR A 122 18.62 14.55 -5.60
C THR A 122 19.01 15.58 -4.56
N THR A 123 19.72 16.63 -4.98
CA THR A 123 20.11 17.75 -4.12
C THR A 123 19.46 19.03 -4.62
N VAL A 124 18.89 19.80 -3.70
CA VAL A 124 18.25 21.10 -3.97
C VAL A 124 18.87 22.16 -3.08
N ASP A 125 19.08 23.36 -3.62
CA ASP A 125 19.62 24.51 -2.89
C ASP A 125 18.58 25.15 -1.96
#